data_AF-A0A7C3HTD9-F1
#
_entry.id   AF-A0A7C3HTD9-F1
#
_cell.length_a   1.000
_cell.length_b   1.000
_cell.length_c   1.000
_cell.angle_alpha   90.00
_cell.angle_beta   90.00
_cell.angle_gamma   90.00
#
_symmetry.space_group_name_H-M   'P 1'
#
loop_
_entity.id
_entity.type
_entity.pdbx_description
1 polymer ?
#
loop_
_entity_poly.entity_id
_entity_poly.type
_entity_poly.pdbx_seq_one_letter_code
_entity_poly.pdbx_strand_id
1 'polypeptide(L)' 'SLGNIVYKSETGTQILSIPTEFLPRGMYFARITINGKTRVKKIILQ' A
#
# COMPACT_ATOMS: atom_id res chain seq x y z
N SER A 1 -14.73 5.81 -5.64
CA SER A 1 -13.50 5.77 -6.44
C SER A 1 -12.32 5.51 -5.50
N LEU A 2 -11.43 4.56 -5.79
CA LEU A 2 -10.16 4.42 -5.08
C LEU A 2 -9.27 5.59 -5.52
N GLY A 3 -8.70 6.36 -4.59
CA GLY A 3 -7.89 7.55 -4.91
C GLY A 3 -6.65 7.23 -5.76
N ASN A 4 -5.84 8.26 -6.04
CA ASN A 4 -4.61 8.11 -6.83
C ASN A 4 -3.63 7.12 -6.17
N ILE A 5 -3.03 6.24 -6.98
CA ILE A 5 -1.97 5.33 -6.51
C ILE A 5 -0.70 6.15 -6.29
N VAL A 6 -0.23 6.19 -5.04
CA VAL A 6 1.00 6.92 -4.65
C VAL A 6 2.24 6.03 -4.59
N TYR A 7 2.06 4.71 -4.55
CA TYR A 7 3.15 3.73 -4.53
C TYR A 7 2.70 2.40 -5.13
N LYS A 8 3.57 1.77 -5.93
CA LYS A 8 3.38 0.43 -6.48
C LYS A 8 4.70 -0.33 -6.44
N SER A 9 4.67 -1.56 -5.95
CA SER A 9 5.82 -2.47 -5.94
C SER A 9 5.33 -3.91 -6.02
N GLU A 10 6.20 -4.79 -6.53
CA GLU A 10 5.99 -6.22 -6.66
C GLU A 10 7.19 -6.93 -6.04
N THR A 11 6.95 -7.96 -5.23
CA THR A 11 8.01 -8.73 -4.59
C THR A 11 7.65 -10.21 -4.49
N GLY A 12 8.66 -11.08 -4.56
CA GLY A 12 8.55 -12.50 -4.23
C GLY A 12 8.83 -12.82 -2.75
N THR A 13 9.18 -11.81 -1.95
CA THR A 13 9.46 -11.96 -0.51
C THR A 13 8.17 -11.90 0.32
N GLN A 14 8.22 -12.44 1.54
CA GLN A 14 7.10 -12.35 2.50
C GLN A 14 6.94 -10.95 3.11
N ILE A 15 7.93 -10.07 2.94
CA ILE A 15 7.96 -8.73 3.54
C ILE A 15 8.18 -7.69 2.43
N LEU A 16 7.31 -6.68 2.40
CA LEU A 16 7.42 -5.49 1.56
C LEU A 16 7.40 -4.25 2.46
N SER A 17 8.48 -3.47 2.44
CA SER A 17 8.55 -2.17 3.11
C SER A 17 8.12 -1.06 2.15
N ILE A 18 7.28 -0.14 2.63
CA ILE A 18 6.82 1.02 1.87
C ILE A 18 7.46 2.25 2.50
N PRO A 19 8.34 3.00 1.80
CA PRO A 19 8.88 4.25 2.32
C PRO A 19 7.75 5.27 2.42
N THR A 20 7.52 5.79 3.63
CA THR A 20 6.41 6.71 3.93
C THR A 20 6.88 8.14 4.20
N GLU A 21 8.19 8.39 4.19
CA GLU A 21 8.81 9.67 4.57
C GLU A 21 8.40 10.86 3.69
N PHE A 22 8.06 10.63 2.43
CA PHE A 22 7.59 11.66 1.49
C PHE A 22 6.06 11.69 1.34
N LEU A 23 5.35 10.78 2.01
CA LEU A 23 3.89 10.70 1.91
C LEU A 23 3.27 11.68 2.92
N PRO A 24 2.34 12.54 2.49
CA PRO A 24 1.68 13.45 3.42
C PRO A 24 0.90 12.67 4.47
N ARG A 25 0.75 13.26 5.66
CA ARG A 25 -0.10 12.69 6.71
C ARG A 25 -1.52 12.49 6.20
N GLY A 26 -2.15 11.39 6.59
CA GLY A 26 -3.50 11.09 6.13
C GLY A 26 -3.86 9.60 6.09
N MET A 27 -5.00 9.34 5.48
CA MET A 27 -5.55 8.00 5.33
C MET A 27 -5.13 7.39 3.99
N TYR A 28 -4.56 6.20 4.06
CA TYR A 28 -4.11 5.42 2.91
C TYR A 28 -4.77 4.04 2.88
N PHE A 29 -4.83 3.46 1.69
CA PHE A 29 -5.30 2.09 1.46
C PHE A 29 -4.21 1.30 0.75
N ALA A 30 -3.69 0.28 1.41
CA ALA A 30 -2.77 -0.68 0.80
C ALA A 30 -3.58 -1.79 0.13
N ARG A 31 -3.45 -1.92 -1.19
CA ARG A 31 -4.01 -3.03 -1.97
C ARG A 31 -2.90 -4.07 -2.21
N ILE A 32 -3.07 -5.27 -1.68
CA ILE A 32 -2.08 -6.34 -1.73
C ILE A 32 -2.69 -7.49 -2.52
N THR A 33 -2.01 -7.95 -3.58
CA THR A 33 -2.46 -9.09 -4.40
C THR A 33 -1.47 -10.24 -4.26
N ILE A 34 -1.93 -11.40 -3.82
CA ILE A 34 -1.11 -12.61 -3.66
C ILE A 34 -1.82 -13.74 -4.38
N ASN A 35 -1.16 -14.38 -5.35
CA ASN A 35 -1.72 -15.47 -6.17
C ASN A 35 -3.12 -15.13 -6.72
N GLY A 36 -3.29 -13.93 -7.28
CA GLY A 36 -4.56 -13.42 -7.83
C GLY A 36 -5.60 -12.98 -6.80
N LYS A 37 -5.40 -13.23 -5.50
CA LYS A 37 -6.33 -12.79 -4.44
C LYS A 37 -5.93 -11.42 -3.92
N THR A 38 -6.88 -10.48 -3.94
CA THR A 38 -6.67 -9.10 -3.46
C THR A 38 -7.18 -8.92 -2.03
N ARG A 39 -6.39 -8.24 -1.19
CA ARG A 39 -6.78 -7.70 0.11
C ARG A 39 -6.55 -6.19 0.12
N VAL A 40 -7.37 -5.47 0.89
CA VAL A 40 -7.23 -4.02 1.08
C VAL A 40 -7.14 -3.74 2.58
N LYS A 41 -6.14 -2.96 3.00
CA LYS A 41 -5.93 -2.56 4.39
C LYS A 41 -5.82 -1.05 4.51
N LYS A 42 -6.56 -0.46 5.46
CA LYS A 42 -6.47 0.97 5.80
C LYS A 42 -5.26 1.22 6.69
N ILE A 43 -4.54 2.30 6.40
CA ILE A 43 -3.36 2.78 7.15
C ILE A 43 -3.56 4.27 7.40
N ILE A 44 -3.18 4.74 8.60
CA ILE A 44 -3.16 6.16 8.94
C ILE A 44 -1.70 6.55 9.16
N LEU A 45 -1.18 7.46 8.34
CA LEU A 45 0.15 8.05 8.53
C LEU A 45 0.01 9.34 9.35
N GLN A 46 0.77 9.42 10.44
CA GLN A 46 0.69 10.47 11.46
C GLN A 46 1.72 11.59 11.30
#